data_AF-J6HRV7-F1
#
_entry.id   AF-J6HRV7-F1
#
_cell.length_a   1.000
_cell.length_b   1.000
_cell.length_c   1.000
_cell.angle_alpha   90.00
_cell.angle_beta   90.00
_cell.angle_gamma   90.00
#
_symmetry.space_group_name_H-M   'P 1'
#
loop_
_entity.id
_entity.type
_entity.pdbx_description
1 polymer ?
#
loop_
_entity_poly.entity_id
_entity_poly.type
_entity_poly.pdbx_seq_one_letter_code
_entity_poly.pdbx_strand_id
1 'polypeptide(L)'
;MQNILYVKSFMEGFYMNMTYKLHLGTFCMLLALFCCHTHDGYAAVPPTEYAIWDRIPGEAFVEARLEATAPINLYDSPRGNTVINSVAAGEIVKRVSCVVYTHPQKHPVRVLRTLRSYKKQGASTIVPDGLILQPGSYVYLLMYTGEGTYIGWYNGEEAWWLNGSTIRNFSDRASQQAWGEYIGEMTSRNLSIEAWYCLRKSDGTTGWTMVAQNGDFSYEHLKIRRD
;
A
#
# COMPACT_ATOMS: atom_id res chain seq x y z
N MET A 1 -29.96 61.43 -41.77
CA MET A 1 -30.36 60.84 -40.47
C MET A 1 -30.40 59.29 -40.52
N GLN A 2 -29.55 58.64 -41.34
CA GLN A 2 -29.59 57.18 -41.57
C GLN A 2 -28.32 56.45 -41.09
N ASN A 3 -27.18 57.15 -40.99
CA ASN A 3 -25.91 56.54 -40.56
C ASN A 3 -25.79 56.29 -39.04
N ILE A 4 -26.53 57.02 -38.20
CA ILE A 4 -26.44 56.87 -36.73
C ILE A 4 -27.19 55.63 -36.23
N LEU A 5 -28.29 55.24 -36.90
CA LEU A 5 -29.05 54.02 -36.56
C LEU A 5 -28.29 52.74 -36.89
N TYR A 6 -27.52 52.73 -37.98
CA TYR A 6 -26.75 51.54 -38.40
C TYR A 6 -25.61 51.21 -37.44
N VAL A 7 -24.93 52.23 -36.91
CA VAL A 7 -23.82 52.05 -35.94
C VAL A 7 -24.34 51.53 -34.60
N LYS A 8 -25.52 51.99 -34.16
CA LYS A 8 -26.12 51.54 -32.89
C LYS A 8 -26.53 50.06 -32.93
N SER A 9 -27.20 49.63 -34.00
CA SER A 9 -27.59 48.22 -34.19
C SER A 9 -26.38 47.29 -34.40
N PHE A 10 -25.30 47.78 -35.03
CA PHE A 10 -24.07 47.00 -35.18
C PHE A 10 -23.33 46.82 -33.85
N MET A 11 -23.25 47.87 -33.02
CA MET A 11 -22.62 47.80 -31.70
C MET A 11 -23.41 46.92 -30.71
N GLU A 12 -24.76 46.98 -30.72
CA GLU A 12 -25.60 46.11 -29.89
C GLU A 12 -25.48 44.63 -30.29
N GLY A 13 -25.42 44.33 -31.60
CA GLY A 13 -25.18 42.97 -32.11
C GLY A 13 -23.79 42.42 -31.76
N PHE A 14 -22.76 43.28 -31.78
CA PHE A 14 -21.41 42.90 -31.36
C PHE A 14 -21.32 42.63 -29.87
N TYR A 15 -21.92 43.49 -29.03
CA TYR A 15 -21.95 43.31 -27.58
C TYR A 15 -22.66 42.02 -27.19
N MET A 16 -23.83 41.73 -27.78
CA MET A 16 -24.60 40.50 -27.53
C MET A 16 -23.82 39.24 -27.94
N ASN A 17 -23.16 39.23 -29.10
CA ASN A 17 -22.37 38.08 -29.56
C ASN A 17 -21.16 37.82 -28.63
N MET A 18 -20.56 38.88 -28.09
CA MET A 18 -19.38 38.78 -27.22
C MET A 18 -19.74 38.29 -25.81
N THR A 19 -20.86 38.72 -25.22
CA THR A 19 -21.35 38.18 -23.94
C THR A 19 -21.76 36.71 -24.06
N TYR A 20 -22.45 36.31 -25.13
CA TYR A 20 -22.82 34.90 -25.33
C TYR A 20 -21.60 33.99 -25.45
N LYS A 21 -20.56 34.40 -26.19
CA LYS A 21 -19.30 33.64 -26.31
C LYS A 21 -18.53 33.58 -24.99
N LEU A 22 -18.54 34.65 -24.22
CA LEU A 22 -17.90 34.69 -22.89
C LEU A 22 -18.62 33.74 -21.93
N HIS A 23 -19.95 33.77 -21.87
CA HIS A 23 -20.73 32.87 -21.02
C HIS A 23 -20.63 31.40 -21.45
N LEU A 24 -20.58 31.12 -22.75
CA LEU A 24 -20.37 29.76 -23.26
C LEU A 24 -18.98 29.24 -22.91
N GLY A 25 -17.94 30.08 -23.05
CA GLY A 25 -16.57 29.72 -22.66
C GLY A 25 -16.41 29.44 -21.17
N THR A 26 -17.02 30.27 -20.31
CA THR A 26 -17.01 30.06 -18.85
C THR A 26 -17.82 28.83 -18.46
N PHE A 27 -18.94 28.56 -19.14
CA PHE A 27 -19.74 27.35 -18.92
C PHE A 27 -19.00 26.09 -19.36
N CYS A 28 -18.30 26.11 -20.50
CA CYS A 28 -17.45 25.00 -20.94
C CYS A 28 -16.24 24.78 -20.02
N MET A 29 -15.62 25.83 -19.49
CA MET A 29 -14.56 25.68 -18.47
C MET A 29 -15.09 25.12 -17.15
N LEU A 30 -16.25 25.57 -16.68
CA LEU A 30 -16.90 25.02 -15.49
C LEU A 30 -17.36 23.57 -15.71
N LEU A 31 -17.86 23.24 -16.91
CA LEU A 31 -18.21 21.86 -17.28
C LEU A 31 -16.96 20.97 -17.35
N ALA A 32 -15.84 21.47 -17.89
CA ALA A 32 -14.57 20.76 -17.88
C ALA A 32 -14.02 20.56 -16.45
N LEU A 33 -14.17 21.56 -15.58
CA LEU A 33 -13.82 21.45 -14.15
C LEU A 33 -14.73 20.44 -13.41
N PHE A 34 -16.01 20.31 -13.78
CA PHE A 34 -16.91 19.30 -13.23
C PHE A 34 -16.70 17.90 -13.84
N CYS A 35 -16.37 17.78 -15.13
CA CYS A 35 -16.05 16.51 -15.78
C CYS A 35 -14.71 15.93 -15.32
N CYS A 36 -13.82 16.74 -14.73
CA CYS A 36 -12.59 16.26 -14.09
C CYS A 36 -12.79 15.80 -12.63
N HIS A 37 -14.01 15.88 -12.08
CA HIS A 37 -14.28 15.51 -10.68
C HIS A 37 -15.09 14.21 -10.49
N THR A 38 -15.44 13.50 -11.56
CA THR A 38 -15.95 12.13 -11.43
C THR A 38 -14.80 11.12 -11.47
N HIS A 39 -13.89 11.22 -10.51
CA HIS A 39 -13.18 10.03 -10.07
C HIS A 39 -14.00 9.38 -8.96
N ASP A 40 -15.18 8.84 -9.33
CA ASP A 40 -15.66 7.59 -8.75
C ASP A 40 -14.72 6.47 -9.25
N GLY A 41 -13.43 6.64 -8.97
CA GLY A 41 -12.40 5.69 -9.28
C GLY A 41 -12.56 4.57 -8.28
N TYR A 42 -13.39 3.59 -8.61
CA TYR A 42 -13.26 2.25 -8.02
C TYR A 42 -11.77 1.93 -8.01
N ALA A 43 -11.19 1.76 -6.82
CA ALA A 43 -9.77 1.43 -6.71
C ALA A 43 -9.49 0.22 -7.59
N ALA A 44 -8.32 0.22 -8.23
CA ALA A 44 -7.84 -0.96 -8.92
C ALA A 44 -7.95 -2.15 -7.96
N VAL A 45 -8.79 -3.12 -8.33
CA VAL A 45 -9.00 -4.33 -7.53
C VAL A 45 -7.62 -4.94 -7.28
N PRO A 46 -7.28 -5.23 -6.01
CA PRO A 46 -5.97 -5.76 -5.72
C PRO A 46 -5.86 -7.16 -6.33
N PRO A 47 -4.64 -7.62 -6.67
CA PRO A 47 -4.47 -8.99 -7.11
C PRO A 47 -4.87 -9.96 -6.00
N THR A 48 -5.36 -11.15 -6.35
CA THR A 48 -5.80 -12.15 -5.36
C THR A 48 -4.71 -12.50 -4.35
N GLU A 49 -3.47 -12.50 -4.81
CA GLU A 49 -2.26 -12.63 -4.00
C GLU A 49 -1.28 -11.53 -4.41
N TYR A 50 -0.52 -11.02 -3.44
CA TYR A 50 0.53 -10.04 -3.67
C TYR A 50 1.82 -10.45 -2.96
N ALA A 51 2.96 -10.24 -3.61
CA ALA A 51 4.27 -10.57 -3.05
C ALA A 51 4.98 -9.29 -2.60
N ILE A 52 5.20 -9.16 -1.29
CA ILE A 52 5.93 -8.05 -0.69
C ILE A 52 7.38 -8.49 -0.50
N TRP A 53 8.30 -7.86 -1.20
CA TRP A 53 9.73 -8.17 -1.12
C TRP A 53 10.43 -7.32 -0.08
N ASP A 54 11.42 -7.92 0.57
CA ASP A 54 12.33 -7.24 1.49
C ASP A 54 11.60 -6.45 2.60
N ARG A 55 10.54 -7.05 3.11
CA ARG A 55 9.81 -6.60 4.30
C ARG A 55 9.34 -7.76 5.15
N ILE A 56 9.55 -7.62 6.45
CA ILE A 56 9.13 -8.61 7.45
C ILE A 56 8.02 -8.02 8.30
N PRO A 57 6.95 -8.79 8.59
CA PRO A 57 5.96 -8.42 9.59
C PRO A 57 6.62 -8.24 10.96
N GLY A 58 6.43 -7.09 11.60
CA GLY A 58 6.87 -6.86 12.98
C GLY A 58 8.36 -6.57 13.18
N GLU A 59 9.20 -6.60 12.13
CA GLU A 59 10.64 -6.35 12.26
C GLU A 59 11.11 -5.16 11.44
N ALA A 60 12.15 -4.44 11.91
CA ALA A 60 12.62 -3.22 11.27
C ALA A 60 13.63 -3.43 10.12
N PHE A 61 14.29 -4.59 10.03
CA PHE A 61 15.41 -4.79 9.11
C PHE A 61 15.38 -6.19 8.48
N VAL A 62 15.54 -6.25 7.16
CA VAL A 62 15.66 -7.52 6.42
C VAL A 62 16.97 -8.21 6.74
N GLU A 63 18.08 -7.47 6.76
CA GLU A 63 19.36 -8.06 7.09
C GLU A 63 19.48 -8.34 8.58
N ALA A 64 19.69 -9.62 8.93
CA ALA A 64 19.90 -10.05 10.30
C ALA A 64 20.82 -11.26 10.36
N ARG A 65 21.57 -11.40 11.45
CA ARG A 65 22.27 -12.65 11.80
C ARG A 65 21.31 -13.51 12.61
N LEU A 66 21.10 -14.74 12.17
CA LEU A 66 20.15 -15.68 12.76
C LEU A 66 20.87 -16.97 13.14
N GLU A 67 20.54 -17.53 14.28
CA GLU A 67 20.96 -18.88 14.68
C GLU A 67 19.78 -19.84 14.49
N ALA A 68 20.02 -20.96 13.81
CA ALA A 68 19.02 -21.99 13.62
C ALA A 68 18.76 -22.76 14.94
N THR A 69 17.50 -22.85 15.37
CA THR A 69 17.09 -23.57 16.58
C THR A 69 16.78 -25.05 16.31
N ALA A 70 16.59 -25.41 15.04
CA ALA A 70 16.42 -26.78 14.54
C ALA A 70 17.04 -26.89 13.13
N PRO A 71 17.22 -28.10 12.57
CA PRO A 71 17.63 -28.25 11.18
C PRO A 71 16.60 -27.64 10.21
N ILE A 72 17.08 -26.94 9.18
CA ILE A 72 16.24 -26.24 8.19
C ILE A 72 16.64 -26.65 6.78
N ASN A 73 15.67 -26.96 5.93
CA ASN A 73 15.89 -27.18 4.51
C ASN A 73 15.96 -25.84 3.76
N LEU A 74 16.90 -25.74 2.83
CA LEU A 74 17.03 -24.61 1.93
C LEU A 74 16.55 -25.00 0.53
N TYR A 75 15.62 -24.23 -0.01
CA TYR A 75 15.03 -24.39 -1.33
C TYR A 75 15.66 -23.41 -2.34
N ASP A 76 15.59 -23.75 -3.62
CA ASP A 76 16.08 -22.92 -4.73
C ASP A 76 15.28 -21.62 -4.92
N SER A 77 13.98 -21.67 -4.67
CA SER A 77 13.08 -20.51 -4.68
C SER A 77 12.06 -20.56 -3.53
N PRO A 78 11.42 -19.44 -3.17
CA PRO A 78 10.20 -19.47 -2.37
C PRO A 78 9.16 -20.39 -3.03
N ARG A 79 8.45 -21.19 -2.24
CA ARG A 79 7.49 -22.23 -2.73
C ARG A 79 8.10 -23.25 -3.70
N GLY A 80 9.43 -23.30 -3.81
CA GLY A 80 10.14 -24.34 -4.55
C GLY A 80 9.94 -25.70 -3.87
N ASN A 81 10.06 -26.75 -4.66
CA ASN A 81 10.01 -28.14 -4.18
C ASN A 81 11.39 -28.82 -4.17
N THR A 82 12.43 -28.11 -4.60
CA THR A 82 13.79 -28.65 -4.71
C THR A 82 14.62 -28.19 -3.52
N VAL A 83 15.01 -29.14 -2.67
CA VAL A 83 15.97 -28.88 -1.58
C VAL A 83 17.38 -28.85 -2.16
N ILE A 84 18.05 -27.70 -2.04
CA ILE A 84 19.40 -27.47 -2.56
C ILE A 84 20.47 -27.54 -1.48
N ASN A 85 20.09 -27.36 -0.21
CA ASN A 85 21.01 -27.43 0.93
C ASN A 85 20.22 -27.53 2.25
N SER A 86 20.93 -27.53 3.37
CA SER A 86 20.34 -27.44 4.70
C SER A 86 21.21 -26.60 5.65
N VAL A 87 20.57 -26.06 6.68
CA VAL A 87 21.21 -25.38 7.82
C VAL A 87 21.09 -26.30 9.03
N ALA A 88 22.20 -26.57 9.71
CA ALA A 88 22.18 -27.39 10.91
C ALA A 88 21.68 -26.61 12.14
N ALA A 89 21.14 -27.31 13.14
CA ALA A 89 20.82 -26.68 14.41
C ALA A 89 22.09 -26.07 15.05
N GLY A 90 21.98 -24.84 15.56
CA GLY A 90 23.08 -24.05 16.10
C GLY A 90 23.92 -23.31 15.06
N GLU A 91 23.71 -23.56 13.75
CA GLU A 91 24.42 -22.85 12.69
C GLU A 91 23.95 -21.40 12.59
N ILE A 92 24.90 -20.49 12.36
CA ILE A 92 24.62 -19.06 12.18
C ILE A 92 24.60 -18.73 10.69
N VAL A 93 23.49 -18.13 10.25
CA VAL A 93 23.26 -17.70 8.88
C VAL A 93 22.89 -16.22 8.83
N LYS A 94 23.07 -15.60 7.66
CA LYS A 94 22.60 -14.22 7.41
C LYS A 94 21.30 -14.28 6.64
N ARG A 95 20.22 -13.68 7.16
CA ARG A 95 19.05 -13.33 6.34
C ARG A 95 19.43 -12.17 5.43
N VAL A 96 19.29 -12.36 4.12
CA VAL A 96 19.72 -11.37 3.11
C VAL A 96 18.57 -10.82 2.28
N SER A 97 17.44 -11.52 2.25
CA SER A 97 16.21 -11.09 1.60
C SER A 97 15.03 -11.83 2.24
N CYS A 98 13.82 -11.37 1.97
CA CYS A 98 12.60 -12.09 2.30
C CYS A 98 11.50 -11.80 1.27
N VAL A 99 10.52 -12.68 1.20
CA VAL A 99 9.27 -12.42 0.49
C VAL A 99 8.10 -12.82 1.39
N VAL A 100 7.06 -12.00 1.37
CA VAL A 100 5.80 -12.29 2.04
C VAL A 100 4.69 -12.32 1.00
N TYR A 101 4.12 -13.50 0.80
CA TYR A 101 2.90 -13.66 0.02
C TYR A 101 1.71 -13.33 0.91
N THR A 102 0.90 -12.39 0.47
CA THR A 102 -0.28 -11.94 1.20
C THR A 102 -1.53 -11.96 0.33
N HIS A 103 -2.66 -12.16 0.99
CA HIS A 103 -3.99 -12.03 0.40
C HIS A 103 -4.60 -10.72 0.90
N PRO A 104 -4.81 -9.73 0.01
CA PRO A 104 -5.44 -8.47 0.39
C PRO A 104 -6.77 -8.70 1.11
N GLN A 105 -7.15 -7.79 2.01
CA GLN A 105 -8.49 -7.81 2.60
C GLN A 105 -9.56 -7.86 1.52
N LYS A 106 -10.63 -8.63 1.79
CA LYS A 106 -11.76 -8.75 0.88
C LYS A 106 -12.43 -7.41 0.61
N HIS A 107 -12.48 -6.54 1.62
CA HIS A 107 -13.13 -5.25 1.54
C HIS A 107 -12.12 -4.09 1.69
N PRO A 108 -12.34 -2.97 0.99
CA PRO A 108 -11.44 -1.84 1.02
C PRO A 108 -11.66 -0.94 2.24
N VAL A 109 -10.67 -0.10 2.50
CA VAL A 109 -10.75 1.08 3.36
C VAL A 109 -11.00 2.30 2.47
N ARG A 110 -12.14 2.97 2.68
CA ARG A 110 -12.44 4.28 2.07
C ARG A 110 -11.69 5.37 2.83
N VAL A 111 -10.97 6.20 2.10
CA VAL A 111 -10.22 7.34 2.65
C VAL A 111 -11.20 8.48 2.97
N LEU A 112 -11.18 8.96 4.21
CA LEU A 112 -12.08 10.01 4.72
C LEU A 112 -11.43 11.40 4.71
N ARG A 113 -10.10 11.47 4.77
CA ARG A 113 -9.32 12.72 4.76
C ARG A 113 -8.01 12.48 4.02
N THR A 114 -7.44 13.55 3.46
CA THR A 114 -6.13 13.46 2.78
C THR A 114 -5.09 12.89 3.76
N LEU A 115 -4.43 11.81 3.35
CA LEU A 115 -3.39 11.13 4.11
C LEU A 115 -2.17 10.97 3.21
N ARG A 116 -1.01 11.39 3.70
CA ARG A 116 0.25 11.10 3.02
C ARG A 116 0.87 9.85 3.62
N SER A 117 1.20 8.90 2.76
CA SER A 117 1.89 7.65 3.06
C SER A 117 3.41 7.88 3.13
N TYR A 118 4.17 6.83 3.33
CA TYR A 118 5.63 6.76 3.37
C TYR A 118 6.13 5.99 2.14
N LYS A 119 7.35 6.28 1.66
CA LYS A 119 7.93 5.60 0.49
C LYS A 119 8.61 4.27 0.79
N LYS A 120 9.23 4.12 1.96
CA LYS A 120 9.87 2.87 2.39
C LYS A 120 10.22 2.89 3.88
N GLN A 121 10.68 1.75 4.37
CA GLN A 121 11.29 1.61 5.68
C GLN A 121 12.67 2.29 5.75
N GLY A 122 12.87 3.17 6.75
CA GLY A 122 14.19 3.63 7.18
C GLY A 122 14.28 5.09 7.63
N ALA A 123 14.85 5.27 8.82
CA ALA A 123 15.34 6.50 9.46
C ALA A 123 14.28 7.51 9.96
N SER A 124 14.05 7.46 11.28
CA SER A 124 14.04 8.53 12.32
C SER A 124 13.71 10.00 12.02
N THR A 125 13.27 10.35 10.82
CA THR A 125 12.72 11.64 10.43
C THR A 125 11.33 11.39 9.87
N ILE A 126 10.34 11.42 10.78
CA ILE A 126 8.93 11.12 10.57
C ILE A 126 8.31 12.22 9.70
N VAL A 127 8.59 12.20 8.40
CA VAL A 127 7.87 13.01 7.42
C VAL A 127 7.30 12.07 6.39
N PRO A 128 5.96 11.95 6.29
CA PRO A 128 5.33 11.24 5.21
C PRO A 128 5.79 11.80 3.86
N ASP A 129 6.46 10.97 3.06
CA ASP A 129 7.06 11.36 1.78
C ASP A 129 6.52 10.54 0.60
N GLY A 130 5.62 9.59 0.88
CA GLY A 130 4.98 8.68 -0.06
C GLY A 130 3.76 9.26 -0.75
N LEU A 131 2.90 8.33 -1.19
CA LEU A 131 1.69 8.58 -1.94
C LEU A 131 0.71 9.44 -1.14
N ILE A 132 -0.04 10.28 -1.85
CA ILE A 132 -1.10 11.07 -1.25
C ILE A 132 -2.43 10.37 -1.54
N LEU A 133 -3.04 9.83 -0.49
CA LEU A 133 -4.36 9.23 -0.51
C LEU A 133 -5.41 10.33 -0.40
N GLN A 134 -6.28 10.44 -1.40
CA GLN A 134 -7.31 11.49 -1.45
C GLN A 134 -8.62 11.00 -0.83
N PRO A 135 -9.41 11.89 -0.18
CA PRO A 135 -10.75 11.56 0.29
C PRO A 135 -11.61 10.94 -0.83
N GLY A 136 -12.42 9.94 -0.49
CA GLY A 136 -13.26 9.21 -1.44
C GLY A 136 -12.56 8.07 -2.16
N SER A 137 -11.22 8.03 -2.16
CA SER A 137 -10.47 6.91 -2.74
C SER A 137 -10.48 5.67 -1.84
N TYR A 138 -10.04 4.52 -2.38
CA TYR A 138 -10.08 3.23 -1.69
C TYR A 138 -8.69 2.58 -1.65
N VAL A 139 -8.38 1.93 -0.53
CA VAL A 139 -7.13 1.20 -0.28
C VAL A 139 -7.45 -0.19 0.24
N TYR A 140 -6.75 -1.22 -0.24
CA TYR A 140 -6.88 -2.58 0.30
C TYR A 140 -5.72 -2.89 1.22
N LEU A 141 -5.97 -3.36 2.44
CA LEU A 141 -4.88 -3.70 3.36
C LEU A 141 -4.20 -5.00 2.89
N LEU A 142 -2.88 -4.95 2.73
CA LEU A 142 -2.03 -6.02 2.24
C LEU A 142 -1.39 -6.80 3.37
N MET A 143 -0.72 -6.16 4.32
CA MET A 143 0.02 -6.89 5.37
C MET A 143 0.06 -6.09 6.67
N TYR A 144 -0.10 -6.79 7.79
CA TYR A 144 0.11 -6.21 9.11
C TYR A 144 1.61 -6.13 9.38
N THR A 145 2.12 -4.94 9.63
CA THR A 145 3.56 -4.71 9.82
C THR A 145 4.00 -4.64 11.29
N GLY A 146 3.07 -4.84 12.24
CA GLY A 146 3.31 -4.64 13.66
C GLY A 146 2.86 -3.26 14.15
N GLU A 147 2.72 -3.10 15.47
CA GLU A 147 2.40 -1.83 16.14
C GLU A 147 1.13 -1.12 15.60
N GLY A 148 0.14 -1.87 15.11
CA GLY A 148 -1.08 -1.30 14.55
C GLY A 148 -0.90 -0.71 13.14
N THR A 149 0.22 -0.94 12.46
CA THR A 149 0.51 -0.42 11.12
C THR A 149 0.32 -1.48 10.03
N TYR A 150 -0.02 -1.02 8.82
CA TYR A 150 -0.30 -1.87 7.67
C TYR A 150 0.37 -1.33 6.41
N ILE A 151 0.66 -2.23 5.46
CA ILE A 151 0.87 -1.89 4.05
C ILE A 151 -0.49 -1.99 3.36
N GLY A 152 -0.78 -1.06 2.45
CA GLY A 152 -1.97 -1.10 1.61
C GLY A 152 -1.65 -1.12 0.12
N TRP A 153 -2.63 -1.51 -0.68
CA TRP A 153 -2.64 -1.43 -2.13
C TRP A 153 -3.47 -0.24 -2.57
N TYR A 154 -2.86 0.66 -3.33
CA TYR A 154 -3.49 1.86 -3.87
C TYR A 154 -3.10 2.04 -5.33
N ASN A 155 -4.06 1.83 -6.25
CA ASN A 155 -3.90 2.09 -7.68
C ASN A 155 -2.64 1.51 -8.35
N GLY A 156 -2.25 0.28 -7.98
CA GLY A 156 -1.05 -0.35 -8.55
C GLY A 156 0.21 -0.23 -7.69
N GLU A 157 0.15 0.53 -6.60
CA GLU A 157 1.30 0.84 -5.77
C GLU A 157 1.08 0.49 -4.30
N GLU A 158 2.17 0.21 -3.58
CA GLU A 158 2.15 -0.03 -2.15
C GLU A 158 2.11 1.29 -1.36
N ALA A 159 1.13 1.42 -0.47
CA ALA A 159 1.00 2.54 0.46
C ALA A 159 1.47 2.12 1.86
N TRP A 160 2.55 2.75 2.31
CA TRP A 160 3.18 2.51 3.62
C TRP A 160 2.98 3.68 4.56
N TRP A 161 3.24 3.62 5.86
CA TRP A 161 2.56 2.77 6.82
C TRP A 161 1.18 3.34 7.16
N LEU A 162 0.14 2.54 7.00
CA LEU A 162 -1.24 2.92 7.26
C LEU A 162 -1.61 2.56 8.71
N ASN A 163 -1.99 3.56 9.51
CA ASN A 163 -2.32 3.34 10.92
C ASN A 163 -3.72 2.72 11.05
N GLY A 164 -3.80 1.43 11.36
CA GLY A 164 -5.06 0.71 11.55
C GLY A 164 -5.90 1.19 12.73
N SER A 165 -5.30 1.77 13.77
CA SER A 165 -6.04 2.28 14.94
C SER A 165 -6.95 3.48 14.60
N THR A 166 -6.73 4.10 13.44
CA THR A 166 -7.46 5.28 12.96
C THR A 166 -8.32 4.96 11.73
N ILE A 167 -8.73 3.69 11.58
CA ILE A 167 -9.70 3.23 10.59
C ILE A 167 -11.02 2.85 11.30
N ARG A 168 -12.12 3.53 10.97
CA ARG A 168 -13.47 3.21 11.47
C ARG A 168 -13.92 1.84 11.00
N ASN A 169 -14.72 1.15 11.81
CA ASN A 169 -15.21 -0.21 11.56
C ASN A 169 -14.11 -1.26 11.37
N PHE A 170 -12.86 -0.88 11.64
CA PHE A 170 -11.70 -1.76 11.61
C PHE A 170 -11.08 -1.87 12.99
N SER A 171 -10.99 -0.77 13.75
CA SER A 171 -10.47 -0.74 15.13
C SER A 171 -11.46 -0.09 16.09
N ASP A 172 -11.61 -0.68 17.27
CA ASP A 172 -12.46 -0.15 18.36
C ASP A 172 -11.90 1.15 18.96
N ARG A 173 -10.65 1.49 18.64
CA ARG A 173 -9.99 2.73 19.06
C ARG A 173 -10.20 3.90 18.07
N ALA A 174 -10.87 3.66 16.95
CA ALA A 174 -11.04 4.67 15.92
C ALA A 174 -11.93 5.82 16.42
N SER A 175 -11.31 6.98 16.69
CA SER A 175 -11.99 8.18 17.16
C SER A 175 -12.54 9.03 16.01
N GLN A 176 -13.09 10.21 16.33
CA GLN A 176 -13.48 11.23 15.35
C GLN A 176 -12.34 11.61 14.37
N GLN A 177 -11.09 11.32 14.71
CA GLN A 177 -9.92 11.61 13.88
C GLN A 177 -9.54 10.50 12.86
N ALA A 178 -10.43 9.55 12.59
CA ALA A 178 -10.17 8.49 11.62
C ALA A 178 -9.79 9.00 10.22
N TRP A 179 -8.73 8.43 9.63
CA TRP A 179 -8.35 8.71 8.24
C TRP A 179 -9.12 7.87 7.24
N GLY A 180 -9.63 6.71 7.66
CA GLY A 180 -10.32 5.78 6.80
C GLY A 180 -11.52 5.11 7.47
N GLU A 181 -12.33 4.44 6.66
CA GLU A 181 -13.45 3.60 7.07
C GLU A 181 -13.41 2.29 6.30
N TYR A 182 -13.43 1.17 7.01
CA TYR A 182 -13.49 -0.15 6.39
C TYR A 182 -14.92 -0.42 5.89
N ILE A 183 -15.06 -0.72 4.60
CA ILE A 183 -16.35 -0.82 3.90
C ILE A 183 -16.72 -2.29 3.68
N GLY A 184 -17.16 -2.96 4.74
CA GLY A 184 -17.65 -4.34 4.67
C GLY A 184 -17.49 -5.09 5.99
N GLU A 185 -17.70 -6.41 5.92
CA GLU A 185 -17.46 -7.29 7.07
C GLU A 185 -15.97 -7.59 7.22
N MET A 186 -15.44 -7.38 8.42
CA MET A 186 -14.03 -7.61 8.71
C MET A 186 -13.76 -9.11 8.74
N THR A 187 -12.86 -9.59 7.88
CA THR A 187 -12.49 -11.02 7.84
C THR A 187 -11.44 -11.35 8.88
N SER A 188 -10.33 -10.59 8.92
CA SER A 188 -9.29 -10.72 9.93
C SER A 188 -8.33 -9.52 9.87
N ARG A 189 -7.88 -9.03 11.03
CA ARG A 189 -6.85 -7.99 11.14
C ARG A 189 -5.43 -8.51 10.91
N ASN A 190 -5.20 -9.81 11.08
CA ASN A 190 -3.85 -10.38 11.02
C ASN A 190 -3.35 -10.56 9.59
N LEU A 191 -4.25 -10.63 8.61
CA LEU A 191 -3.97 -10.84 7.19
C LEU A 191 -3.18 -12.15 6.99
N SER A 192 -3.83 -13.18 6.47
CA SER A 192 -3.17 -14.48 6.27
C SER A 192 -1.97 -14.31 5.34
N ILE A 193 -0.77 -14.57 5.86
CA ILE A 193 0.49 -14.42 5.13
C ILE A 193 1.27 -15.72 5.10
N GLU A 194 2.11 -15.86 4.08
CA GLU A 194 3.15 -16.86 3.98
C GLU A 194 4.48 -16.14 3.79
N ALA A 195 5.43 -16.36 4.71
CA ALA A 195 6.70 -15.64 4.71
C ALA A 195 7.86 -16.61 4.45
N TRP A 196 8.80 -16.18 3.61
CA TRP A 196 10.01 -16.89 3.27
C TRP A 196 11.23 -16.00 3.48
N TYR A 197 12.28 -16.58 4.04
CA TYR A 197 13.58 -15.91 4.20
C TYR A 197 14.59 -16.50 3.23
N CYS A 198 15.36 -15.62 2.58
CA CYS A 198 16.60 -16.00 1.90
C CYS A 198 17.73 -15.96 2.91
N LEU A 199 18.33 -17.13 3.15
CA LEU A 199 19.42 -17.31 4.10
C LEU A 199 20.72 -17.54 3.34
N ARG A 200 21.79 -16.90 3.81
CA ARG A 200 23.15 -17.08 3.34
C ARG A 200 24.01 -17.72 4.42
N LYS A 201 24.61 -18.85 4.10
CA LYS A 201 25.59 -19.56 4.94
C LYS A 201 26.96 -18.88 4.86
N SER A 202 27.86 -19.25 5.76
CA SER A 202 29.24 -18.72 5.79
C SER A 202 30.07 -19.07 4.56
N ASP A 203 29.76 -20.20 3.92
CA ASP A 203 30.38 -20.66 2.66
C ASP A 203 29.88 -19.92 1.42
N GLY A 204 28.93 -18.97 1.58
CA GLY A 204 28.34 -18.20 0.50
C GLY A 204 27.09 -18.82 -0.13
N THR A 205 26.74 -20.06 0.23
CA THR A 205 25.52 -20.73 -0.26
C THR A 205 24.29 -19.95 0.18
N THR A 206 23.37 -19.73 -0.77
CA THR A 206 22.08 -19.09 -0.51
C THR A 206 20.93 -20.03 -0.81
N GLY A 207 19.87 -19.95 -0.02
CA GLY A 207 18.61 -20.62 -0.32
C GLY A 207 17.46 -20.08 0.51
N TRP A 208 16.26 -20.55 0.21
CA TRP A 208 15.02 -20.06 0.78
C TRP A 208 14.46 -21.03 1.82
N THR A 209 13.84 -20.53 2.87
CA THR A 209 13.05 -21.35 3.80
C THR A 209 11.76 -20.65 4.16
N MET A 210 10.68 -21.41 4.31
CA MET A 210 9.43 -20.91 4.87
C MET A 210 9.63 -20.68 6.37
N VAL A 211 9.10 -19.57 6.88
CA VAL A 211 9.17 -19.20 8.29
C VAL A 211 7.81 -18.83 8.87
N ALA A 212 6.83 -18.51 8.02
CA ALA A 212 5.46 -18.37 8.45
C ALA A 212 4.48 -18.92 7.42
N GLN A 213 3.39 -19.50 7.91
CA GLN A 213 2.25 -19.92 7.10
C GLN A 213 0.95 -19.53 7.80
N ASN A 214 0.02 -18.93 7.06
CA ASN A 214 -1.21 -18.37 7.61
C ASN A 214 -1.01 -17.36 8.76
N GLY A 215 0.11 -16.62 8.74
CA GLY A 215 0.50 -15.71 9.80
C GLY A 215 1.01 -16.38 11.09
N ASP A 216 1.13 -17.71 11.10
CA ASP A 216 1.77 -18.45 12.18
C ASP A 216 3.28 -18.58 11.92
N PHE A 217 4.08 -18.02 12.82
CA PHE A 217 5.55 -18.06 12.81
C PHE A 217 6.11 -19.27 13.58
N SER A 218 5.29 -20.26 13.94
CA SER A 218 5.76 -21.50 14.58
C SER A 218 6.80 -22.28 13.74
N TYR A 219 6.86 -22.03 12.43
CA TYR A 219 7.86 -22.56 11.50
C TYR A 219 9.20 -21.83 11.56
N GLU A 220 9.28 -20.70 12.27
CA GLU A 220 10.49 -19.92 12.43
C GLU A 220 11.45 -20.63 13.40
N HIS A 221 12.23 -21.56 12.86
CA HIS A 221 13.32 -22.22 13.57
C HIS A 221 14.59 -21.35 13.61
N LEU A 222 14.43 -20.03 13.74
CA LEU A 222 15.49 -19.03 13.67
C LEU A 222 15.36 -18.05 14.83
N LYS A 223 16.48 -17.69 15.48
CA LYS A 223 16.52 -16.64 16.50
C LYS A 223 17.52 -15.55 16.14
N ILE A 224 17.15 -14.29 16.35
CA ILE A 224 18.04 -13.15 16.12
C ILE A 224 19.25 -13.22 17.07
N ARG A 225 20.44 -13.11 16.49
CA ARG A 225 21.72 -12.98 17.20
C ARG A 225 22.18 -11.53 17.19
N ARG A 226 22.44 -10.98 18.38
CA ARG A 226 22.81 -9.56 18.60
C ARG A 226 24.29 -9.36 18.94
N ASP A 227 25.10 -10.41 18.80
CA ASP A 227 26.54 -10.45 19.08
C ASP A 227 27.41 -10.11 17.87
#